data_AF-A0A1R0GL12-F1
#
_entry.id   AF-A0A1R0GL12-F1
#
_cell.length_a   1.000
_cell.length_b   1.000
_cell.length_c   1.000
_cell.angle_alpha   90.00
_cell.angle_beta   90.00
_cell.angle_gamma   90.00
#
_symmetry.space_group_name_H-M   'P 1'
#
loop_
_entity.id
_entity.type
_entity.pdbx_description
1 polymer ?
#
loop_
_entity_poly.entity_id
_entity_poly.type
_entity_poly.pdbx_seq_one_letter_code
_entity_poly.pdbx_strand_id
1 'polypeptide(L)'
;MQLAATDYAIFLQNEASPLATSVISSRCREALVEEFNYMYMIDNVILIITGTLHERDTSDLLDKCHPLGWFDAMPALTVATNVQELYNTVLVDSPIAPYFRECLSAEDLNEINIEIIRNTLYRTYLEDFYKFCNTELNPTTAEIMTKLLKYEADSRTISITINSFGTELTKDERKRLYPMLGDLYPDAQDKLSKTDELDQVKLILEMYPDYKNLLGSNMSISRGEMSFEELCFELEVRLNKESFEQQFHFGIFYSWLRLKEQEIRNIVWIAECISQRNKDKINNYIPIY
;
A
#
# COMPACT_ATOMS: atom_id res chain seq x y z
N MET A 1 16.06 29.51 5.98
CA MET A 1 15.34 29.39 4.69
C MET A 1 15.86 28.13 3.99
N GLN A 2 15.67 26.95 4.59
CA GLN A 2 16.17 25.66 4.10
C GLN A 2 15.00 24.73 3.71
N LEU A 3 13.90 24.79 4.48
CA LEU A 3 12.61 24.11 4.21
C LEU A 3 11.87 24.61 2.95
N ALA A 4 12.25 25.78 2.41
CA ALA A 4 11.69 26.28 1.15
C ALA A 4 12.29 25.58 -0.08
N ALA A 5 13.36 24.81 0.11
CA ALA A 5 14.02 24.01 -0.92
C ALA A 5 13.68 22.51 -0.81
N THR A 6 12.80 22.14 0.14
CA THR A 6 12.28 20.77 0.31
C THR A 6 10.79 20.75 -0.01
N ASP A 7 10.19 19.56 -0.13
CA ASP A 7 8.78 19.39 -0.51
C ASP A 7 7.79 19.98 0.53
N TYR A 8 8.29 20.29 1.73
CA TYR A 8 7.57 21.05 2.76
C TYR A 8 7.26 22.50 2.41
N ALA A 9 7.89 23.04 1.37
CA ALA A 9 7.62 24.38 0.89
C ALA A 9 6.13 24.57 0.52
N ILE A 10 5.50 23.54 -0.06
CA ILE A 10 4.10 23.58 -0.49
C ILE A 10 3.17 23.72 0.73
N PHE A 11 3.48 23.01 1.82
CA PHE A 11 2.67 23.00 3.05
C PHE A 11 2.85 24.26 3.91
N LEU A 12 3.93 25.03 3.71
CA LEU A 12 4.25 26.23 4.48
C LEU A 12 4.02 27.54 3.71
N GLN A 13 3.63 27.46 2.43
CA GLN A 13 3.52 28.62 1.52
C GLN A 13 2.47 29.66 1.94
N ASN A 14 1.43 29.25 2.65
CA ASN A 14 0.30 30.11 3.04
C ASN A 14 0.39 30.66 4.48
N GLU A 15 1.46 30.35 5.22
CA GLU A 15 1.61 30.73 6.63
C GLU A 15 2.33 32.07 6.80
N ALA A 16 1.77 32.98 7.60
CA ALA A 16 2.36 34.29 7.86
C ALA A 16 3.61 34.18 8.76
N SER A 17 4.70 34.83 8.36
CA SER A 17 5.92 34.93 9.20
C SER A 17 5.67 35.82 10.42
N PRO A 18 6.19 35.49 11.62
CA PRO A 18 7.12 34.40 11.94
C PRO A 18 6.43 33.06 12.22
N LEU A 19 6.91 32.00 11.58
CA LEU A 19 6.46 30.62 11.79
C LEU A 19 6.83 30.15 13.20
N ALA A 20 5.83 29.94 14.05
CA ALA A 20 6.03 29.31 15.35
C ALA A 20 6.44 27.84 15.16
N THR A 21 7.30 27.32 16.04
CA THR A 21 7.73 25.90 16.02
C THR A 21 6.55 24.93 16.15
N SER A 22 5.46 25.34 16.82
CA SER A 22 4.20 24.59 16.89
C SER A 22 3.49 24.47 15.54
N VAL A 23 3.53 25.52 14.71
CA VAL A 23 2.93 25.54 13.37
C VAL A 23 3.71 24.64 12.42
N ILE A 24 5.05 24.74 12.43
CA ILE A 24 5.91 23.85 11.64
C ILE A 24 5.65 22.39 12.05
N SER A 25 5.57 22.12 13.36
CA SER A 25 5.27 20.78 13.86
C SER A 25 3.85 20.29 13.52
N SER A 26 2.86 21.18 13.41
CA SER A 26 1.51 20.82 12.94
C SER A 26 1.52 20.46 11.47
N ARG A 27 2.14 21.31 10.64
CA ARG A 27 2.22 21.12 9.18
C ARG A 27 3.00 19.87 8.80
N CYS A 28 4.06 19.52 9.52
CA CYS A 28 4.76 18.25 9.30
C CYS A 28 3.92 17.03 9.70
N ARG A 29 3.05 17.15 10.71
CA ARG A 29 2.10 16.08 11.06
C ARG A 29 0.99 15.95 10.02
N GLU A 30 0.49 17.07 9.51
CA GLU A 30 -0.50 17.10 8.42
C GLU A 30 0.07 16.44 7.16
N ALA A 31 1.30 16.78 6.76
CA ALA A 31 1.99 16.13 5.64
C ALA A 31 2.11 14.61 5.82
N LEU A 32 2.49 14.14 7.02
CA LEU A 32 2.56 12.70 7.30
C LEU A 32 1.18 12.01 7.20
N VAL A 33 0.11 12.68 7.63
CA VAL A 33 -1.26 12.14 7.51
C VAL A 33 -1.72 12.12 6.06
N GLU A 34 -1.35 13.14 5.27
CA GLU A 34 -1.63 13.17 3.84
C GLU A 34 -0.93 12.02 3.10
N GLU A 35 0.32 11.71 3.42
CA GLU A 35 1.02 10.55 2.87
C GLU A 35 0.23 9.25 3.13
N PHE A 36 -0.32 9.06 4.33
CA PHE A 36 -1.18 7.89 4.61
C PHE A 36 -2.46 7.90 3.78
N ASN A 37 -3.02 9.07 3.47
CA ASN A 37 -4.23 9.19 2.67
C ASN A 37 -3.97 8.85 1.19
N TYR A 38 -2.76 9.11 0.67
CA TYR A 38 -2.42 8.84 -0.74
C TYR A 38 -2.61 7.36 -1.11
N MET A 39 -2.35 6.45 -0.18
CA MET A 39 -2.62 5.01 -0.37
C MET A 39 -4.10 4.76 -0.73
N TYR A 40 -5.02 5.32 0.06
CA TYR A 40 -6.45 5.17 -0.14
C TYR A 40 -6.97 6.00 -1.32
N MET A 41 -6.33 7.14 -1.62
CA MET A 41 -6.64 7.93 -2.80
C MET A 41 -6.34 7.15 -4.08
N ILE A 42 -5.21 6.43 -4.14
CA ILE A 42 -4.87 5.56 -5.28
C ILE A 42 -5.96 4.50 -5.47
N ASP A 43 -6.38 3.82 -4.40
CA ASP A 43 -7.44 2.80 -4.50
C ASP A 43 -8.78 3.38 -4.96
N ASN A 44 -9.17 4.53 -4.43
CA ASN A 44 -10.40 5.23 -4.82
C ASN A 44 -10.37 5.64 -6.30
N VAL A 45 -9.25 6.17 -6.78
CA VAL A 45 -9.10 6.55 -8.19
C VAL A 45 -9.13 5.32 -9.09
N ILE A 46 -8.49 4.22 -8.71
CA ILE A 46 -8.55 2.96 -9.46
C ILE A 46 -9.99 2.40 -9.48
N LEU A 47 -10.72 2.49 -8.36
CA LEU A 47 -12.12 2.07 -8.30
C LEU A 47 -13.01 2.90 -9.25
N ILE A 48 -12.77 4.20 -9.35
CA ILE A 48 -13.51 5.06 -10.27
C ILE A 48 -13.12 4.78 -11.73
N ILE A 49 -11.84 4.56 -12.03
CA ILE A 49 -11.37 4.21 -13.39
C ILE A 49 -11.98 2.88 -13.85
N THR A 50 -11.97 1.84 -13.00
CA THR A 50 -12.64 0.55 -13.30
C THR A 50 -14.14 0.75 -13.54
N GLY A 51 -14.79 1.55 -12.70
CA GLY A 51 -16.19 1.92 -12.85
C GLY A 51 -16.53 2.56 -14.18
N THR A 52 -15.71 3.53 -14.58
CA THR A 52 -15.87 4.29 -15.82
C THR A 52 -15.66 3.39 -17.05
N LEU A 53 -14.67 2.49 -17.01
CA LEU A 53 -14.43 1.51 -18.07
C LEU A 53 -15.57 0.50 -18.24
N HIS A 54 -16.27 0.16 -17.15
CA HIS A 54 -17.43 -0.73 -17.16
C HIS A 54 -18.77 -0.02 -17.38
N GLU A 55 -18.76 1.27 -17.71
CA GLU A 55 -19.98 2.09 -17.89
C GLU A 55 -20.94 2.03 -16.70
N ARG A 56 -20.40 1.92 -15.47
CA ARG A 56 -21.21 1.98 -14.25
C ARG A 56 -21.44 3.42 -13.84
N ASP A 57 -22.59 3.67 -13.20
CA ASP A 57 -22.88 4.96 -12.60
C ASP A 57 -21.83 5.29 -11.53
N THR A 58 -21.00 6.29 -11.82
CA THR A 58 -19.88 6.72 -10.98
C THR A 58 -20.35 7.30 -9.64
N SER A 59 -21.61 7.76 -9.56
CA SER A 59 -22.26 8.16 -8.30
C SER A 59 -22.40 7.01 -7.31
N ASP A 60 -22.75 5.81 -7.76
CA ASP A 60 -22.89 4.62 -6.89
C ASP A 60 -21.54 4.10 -6.41
N LEU A 61 -20.47 4.45 -7.14
CA LEU A 61 -19.10 4.10 -6.79
C LEU A 61 -18.51 5.06 -5.77
N LEU A 62 -18.97 6.32 -5.72
CA LEU A 62 -18.58 7.25 -4.66
C LEU A 62 -18.96 6.73 -3.27
N ASP A 63 -20.15 6.12 -3.14
CA ASP A 63 -20.61 5.52 -1.87
C ASP A 63 -19.77 4.31 -1.44
N LYS A 64 -18.98 3.73 -2.35
CA LYS A 64 -18.07 2.61 -2.09
C LYS A 64 -16.62 3.03 -1.90
N CYS A 65 -16.30 4.32 -2.04
CA CYS A 65 -14.95 4.83 -1.86
C CYS A 65 -14.56 4.82 -0.38
N HIS A 66 -13.26 4.63 -0.12
CA HIS A 66 -12.72 4.66 1.23
C HIS A 66 -12.66 6.11 1.74
N PRO A 67 -13.20 6.41 2.94
CA PRO A 67 -13.32 7.78 3.44
C PRO A 67 -11.96 8.45 3.72
N LEU A 68 -10.90 7.69 4.02
CA LEU A 68 -9.55 8.25 4.21
C LEU A 68 -8.91 8.73 2.89
N GLY A 69 -9.37 8.21 1.75
CA GLY A 69 -8.88 8.60 0.43
C GLY A 69 -9.76 9.64 -0.25
N TRP A 70 -10.64 10.33 0.50
CA TRP A 70 -11.55 11.31 -0.07
C TRP A 70 -10.84 12.66 -0.28
N PHE A 71 -11.05 13.27 -1.45
CA PHE A 71 -10.56 14.61 -1.76
C PHE A 71 -11.63 15.42 -2.49
N ASP A 72 -11.56 16.75 -2.39
CA ASP A 72 -12.64 17.67 -2.80
C ASP A 72 -13.01 17.55 -4.29
N ALA A 73 -12.09 17.09 -5.13
CA ALA A 73 -12.34 16.89 -6.56
C ALA A 73 -12.91 15.49 -6.91
N MET A 74 -13.21 14.64 -5.92
CA MET A 74 -13.85 13.32 -6.15
C MET A 74 -15.18 13.41 -6.92
N PRO A 75 -16.11 14.34 -6.60
CA PRO A 75 -17.35 14.48 -7.35
C PRO A 75 -17.15 15.01 -8.78
N ALA A 76 -16.00 15.62 -9.11
CA ALA A 76 -15.70 16.03 -10.48
C ALA A 76 -15.29 14.84 -11.35
N LEU A 77 -14.80 13.75 -10.75
CA LEU A 77 -14.46 12.51 -11.45
C LEU A 77 -15.69 11.80 -12.03
N THR A 78 -16.85 11.95 -11.40
CA THR A 78 -18.08 11.28 -11.85
C THR A 78 -18.62 11.81 -13.17
N VAL A 79 -18.19 13.01 -13.56
CA VAL A 79 -18.56 13.67 -14.80
C VAL A 79 -17.72 13.18 -15.99
N ALA A 80 -16.52 12.65 -15.72
CA ALA A 80 -15.62 12.21 -16.77
C ALA A 80 -16.14 10.93 -17.42
N THR A 81 -16.21 10.94 -18.75
CA THR A 81 -16.66 9.77 -19.54
C THR A 81 -15.50 8.91 -20.04
N ASN A 82 -14.30 9.49 -20.06
CA ASN A 82 -13.08 8.85 -20.53
C ASN A 82 -11.97 9.01 -19.50
N VAL A 83 -11.08 8.03 -19.38
CA VAL A 83 -9.96 8.08 -18.42
C VAL A 83 -8.99 9.23 -18.72
N GLN A 84 -8.86 9.65 -19.98
CA GLN A 84 -8.03 10.80 -20.36
C GLN A 84 -8.64 12.14 -19.92
N GLU A 85 -9.97 12.24 -19.93
CA GLU A 85 -10.71 13.38 -19.38
C GLU A 85 -10.62 13.40 -17.86
N LEU A 86 -10.72 12.22 -17.23
CA LEU A 86 -10.53 12.02 -15.79
C LEU A 86 -9.14 12.49 -15.35
N TYR A 87 -8.10 12.13 -16.13
CA TYR A 87 -6.74 12.56 -15.87
C TYR A 87 -6.59 14.08 -15.95
N ASN A 88 -6.97 14.68 -17.08
CA ASN A 88 -6.76 16.11 -17.33
C ASN A 88 -7.60 17.03 -16.44
N THR A 89 -8.77 16.57 -15.98
CA THR A 89 -9.71 17.41 -15.23
C THR A 89 -9.44 17.38 -13.72
N VAL A 90 -8.99 16.25 -13.18
CA VAL A 90 -8.93 16.06 -11.72
C VAL A 90 -7.57 15.55 -11.25
N LEU A 91 -6.95 14.62 -11.99
CA LEU A 91 -5.70 14.02 -11.52
C LEU A 91 -4.50 14.94 -11.70
N VAL A 92 -4.55 15.94 -12.58
CA VAL A 92 -3.46 16.93 -12.73
C VAL A 92 -3.31 17.83 -11.50
N ASP A 93 -4.43 18.16 -10.85
CA ASP A 93 -4.47 19.04 -9.67
C ASP A 93 -4.38 18.26 -8.35
N SER A 94 -4.39 16.92 -8.41
CA SER A 94 -4.30 16.05 -7.24
C SER A 94 -2.84 15.84 -6.80
N PRO A 95 -2.55 15.68 -5.50
CA PRO A 95 -1.19 15.41 -5.04
C PRO A 95 -0.59 14.10 -5.60
N ILE A 96 -1.42 13.16 -6.08
CA ILE A 96 -0.99 11.93 -6.74
C ILE A 96 -0.62 12.13 -8.23
N ALA A 97 -0.81 13.33 -8.81
CA ALA A 97 -0.51 13.65 -10.20
C ALA A 97 0.87 13.19 -10.68
N PRO A 98 1.97 13.38 -9.89
CA PRO A 98 3.30 12.97 -10.30
C PRO A 98 3.41 11.47 -10.56
N TYR A 99 2.72 10.65 -9.76
CA TYR A 99 2.73 9.20 -9.89
C TYR A 99 2.05 8.72 -11.17
N PHE A 100 1.00 9.42 -11.60
CA PHE A 100 0.26 9.09 -12.83
C PHE A 100 0.97 9.53 -14.11
N ARG A 101 1.80 10.59 -14.07
CA ARG A 101 2.56 11.04 -15.26
C ARG A 101 3.47 9.97 -15.84
N GLU A 102 4.03 9.12 -14.99
CA GLU A 102 4.91 8.03 -15.43
C GLU A 102 4.14 6.81 -15.96
N CYS A 103 2.83 6.72 -15.71
CA CYS A 103 2.01 5.53 -15.97
C CYS A 103 1.01 5.66 -17.13
N LEU A 104 0.69 6.86 -17.61
CA LEU A 104 -0.43 7.07 -18.54
C LEU A 104 0.01 7.15 -20.00
N SER A 105 0.26 6.01 -20.62
CA SER A 105 0.06 5.84 -22.07
C SER A 105 -1.41 5.50 -22.33
N ALA A 106 -2.05 6.15 -23.30
CA ALA A 106 -3.47 5.91 -23.63
C ALA A 106 -3.78 4.47 -24.07
N GLU A 107 -2.77 3.68 -24.43
CA GLU A 107 -2.88 2.26 -24.81
C GLU A 107 -2.97 1.32 -23.60
N ASP A 108 -2.56 1.78 -22.41
CA ASP A 108 -2.45 0.98 -21.19
C ASP A 108 -3.73 0.97 -20.34
N LEU A 109 -4.89 1.38 -20.86
CA LEU A 109 -6.11 1.57 -20.05
C LEU A 109 -7.14 0.43 -20.16
N ASN A 110 -6.78 -0.67 -20.82
CA ASN A 110 -7.63 -1.87 -20.86
C ASN A 110 -7.66 -2.61 -19.51
N GLU A 111 -8.69 -3.42 -19.28
CA GLU A 111 -8.97 -4.14 -18.02
C GLU A 111 -7.76 -4.92 -17.44
N ILE A 112 -6.92 -5.50 -18.30
CA ILE A 112 -5.68 -6.23 -17.92
C ILE A 112 -4.63 -5.29 -17.30
N ASN A 113 -4.69 -4.00 -17.61
CA ASN A 113 -3.68 -3.03 -17.22
C ASN A 113 -4.08 -2.22 -15.98
N ILE A 114 -5.31 -2.30 -15.50
CA ILE A 114 -5.71 -1.53 -14.31
C ILE A 114 -4.96 -2.01 -13.07
N GLU A 115 -4.77 -3.33 -12.92
CA GLU A 115 -3.98 -3.89 -11.83
C GLU A 115 -2.49 -3.56 -11.98
N ILE A 116 -1.99 -3.50 -13.22
CA ILE A 116 -0.63 -3.06 -13.55
C ILE A 116 -0.43 -1.59 -13.17
N ILE A 117 -1.39 -0.72 -13.51
CA ILE A 117 -1.42 0.69 -13.11
C ILE A 117 -1.45 0.81 -11.58
N ARG A 118 -2.36 0.08 -10.91
CA ARG A 118 -2.42 0.04 -9.44
C ARG A 118 -1.05 -0.31 -8.86
N ASN A 119 -0.44 -1.42 -9.30
CA ASN A 119 0.86 -1.85 -8.77
C ASN A 119 1.99 -0.88 -9.08
N THR A 120 1.97 -0.23 -10.25
CA THR A 120 2.98 0.77 -10.62
C THR A 120 2.86 2.03 -9.77
N LEU A 121 1.64 2.55 -9.58
CA LEU A 121 1.38 3.71 -8.72
C LEU A 121 1.80 3.45 -7.28
N TYR A 122 1.44 2.28 -6.76
CA TYR A 122 1.83 1.88 -5.42
C TYR A 122 3.34 1.70 -5.26
N ARG A 123 4.03 1.20 -6.28
CA ARG A 123 5.50 1.17 -6.29
C ARG A 123 6.06 2.59 -6.16
N THR A 124 5.63 3.51 -7.01
CA THR A 124 6.18 4.89 -7.00
C THR A 124 5.85 5.58 -5.68
N TYR A 125 4.65 5.39 -5.14
CA TYR A 125 4.25 5.85 -3.81
C TYR A 125 5.14 5.28 -2.70
N LEU A 126 5.41 3.97 -2.67
CA LEU A 126 6.27 3.36 -1.65
C LEU A 126 7.71 3.88 -1.71
N GLU A 127 8.24 4.11 -2.91
CA GLU A 127 9.58 4.66 -3.10
C GLU A 127 9.67 6.11 -2.64
N ASP A 128 8.63 6.92 -2.90
CA ASP A 128 8.59 8.31 -2.47
C ASP A 128 8.38 8.42 -0.95
N PHE A 129 7.47 7.62 -0.40
CA PHE A 129 7.23 7.58 1.03
C PHE A 129 8.45 7.10 1.82
N TYR A 130 9.26 6.20 1.25
CA TYR A 130 10.55 5.83 1.82
C TYR A 130 11.57 6.97 1.81
N LYS A 131 11.65 7.76 0.73
CA LYS A 131 12.53 8.94 0.65
C LYS A 131 12.10 10.00 1.65
N PHE A 132 10.80 10.26 1.75
CA PHE A 132 10.21 11.16 2.72
C PHE A 132 10.56 10.74 4.15
N CYS A 133 10.39 9.46 4.49
CA CYS A 133 10.72 8.96 5.81
C CYS A 133 12.19 9.13 6.20
N ASN A 134 13.12 8.97 5.25
CA ASN A 134 14.55 9.09 5.53
C ASN A 134 15.07 10.53 5.53
N THR A 135 14.42 11.42 4.79
CA THR A 135 14.90 12.80 4.62
C THR A 135 14.34 13.73 5.70
N GLU A 136 13.11 13.48 6.15
CA GLU A 136 12.31 14.50 6.82
C GLU A 136 11.82 14.09 8.23
N LEU A 137 11.94 12.81 8.60
CA LEU A 137 11.54 12.30 9.90
C LEU A 137 12.73 12.10 10.85
N ASN A 138 12.42 12.03 12.15
CA ASN A 138 13.40 11.72 13.18
C ASN A 138 14.08 10.36 12.91
N PRO A 139 15.37 10.18 13.24
CA PRO A 139 16.11 8.95 12.97
C PRO A 139 15.42 7.67 13.49
N THR A 140 14.85 7.72 14.68
CA THR A 140 14.09 6.61 15.28
C THR A 140 12.80 6.29 14.51
N THR A 141 12.12 7.32 13.99
CA THR A 141 10.94 7.12 13.14
C THR A 141 11.33 6.55 11.79
N ALA A 142 12.40 7.06 11.20
CA ALA A 142 12.92 6.60 9.91
C ALA A 142 13.31 5.12 9.96
N GLU A 143 13.97 4.65 11.04
CA GLU A 143 14.35 3.26 11.20
C GLU A 143 13.14 2.32 11.26
N ILE A 144 12.15 2.64 12.10
CA ILE A 144 10.92 1.83 12.25
C ILE A 144 10.11 1.84 10.96
N MET A 145 9.85 3.02 10.38
CA MET A 145 9.09 3.14 9.14
C MET A 145 9.80 2.46 7.98
N THR A 146 11.13 2.55 7.90
CA THR A 146 11.93 1.82 6.91
C THR A 146 11.70 0.31 7.03
N LYS A 147 11.74 -0.24 8.24
CA LYS A 147 11.49 -1.68 8.46
C LYS A 147 10.09 -2.08 7.98
N LEU A 148 9.08 -1.27 8.30
CA LEU A 148 7.69 -1.53 7.90
C LEU A 148 7.48 -1.40 6.38
N LEU A 149 8.05 -0.38 5.75
CA LEU A 149 7.92 -0.16 4.30
C LEU A 149 8.69 -1.18 3.47
N LYS A 150 9.87 -1.61 3.94
CA LYS A 150 10.59 -2.74 3.34
C LYS A 150 9.72 -3.99 3.32
N TYR A 151 9.08 -4.29 4.45
CA TYR A 151 8.18 -5.43 4.54
C TYR A 151 6.97 -5.29 3.62
N GLU A 152 6.36 -4.11 3.54
CA GLU A 152 5.23 -3.86 2.62
C GLU A 152 5.65 -4.06 1.15
N ALA A 153 6.83 -3.57 0.78
CA ALA A 153 7.39 -3.75 -0.55
C ALA A 153 7.68 -5.23 -0.88
N ASP A 154 8.22 -5.96 0.09
CA ASP A 154 8.52 -7.39 -0.05
C ASP A 154 7.23 -8.22 -0.16
N SER A 155 6.25 -7.99 0.71
CA SER A 155 4.93 -8.62 0.68
C SER A 155 4.25 -8.40 -0.67
N ARG A 156 4.30 -7.17 -1.19
CA ARG A 156 3.71 -6.82 -2.47
C ARG A 156 4.43 -7.47 -3.66
N THR A 157 5.76 -7.51 -3.64
CA THR A 157 6.57 -8.22 -4.63
C THR A 157 6.15 -9.69 -4.73
N ILE A 158 5.92 -10.33 -3.57
CA ILE A 158 5.51 -11.73 -3.53
C ILE A 158 4.07 -11.90 -4.01
N SER A 159 3.15 -11.03 -3.57
CA SER A 159 1.75 -11.05 -4.01
C SER A 159 1.63 -10.87 -5.53
N ILE A 160 2.35 -9.92 -6.13
CA ILE A 160 2.42 -9.72 -7.58
C ILE A 160 2.95 -10.99 -8.27
N THR A 161 3.98 -11.61 -7.71
CA THR A 161 4.56 -12.82 -8.30
C THR A 161 3.56 -13.98 -8.29
N ILE A 162 2.87 -14.20 -7.17
CA ILE A 162 1.85 -15.26 -7.03
C ILE A 162 0.65 -14.99 -7.95
N ASN A 163 0.13 -13.76 -7.97
CA ASN A 163 -1.05 -13.39 -8.76
C ASN A 163 -0.74 -13.32 -10.26
N SER A 164 0.52 -13.17 -10.65
CA SER A 164 0.94 -13.22 -12.05
C SER A 164 0.97 -14.63 -12.63
N PHE A 165 0.88 -15.70 -11.81
CA PHE A 165 0.87 -17.07 -12.31
C PHE A 165 -0.39 -17.34 -13.15
N GLY A 166 -0.19 -17.78 -14.39
CA GLY A 166 -1.28 -18.03 -15.33
C GLY A 166 -1.78 -16.81 -16.09
N THR A 167 -1.11 -15.66 -15.96
CA THR A 167 -1.37 -14.45 -16.77
C THR A 167 -0.42 -14.37 -17.97
N GLU A 168 -0.74 -13.54 -18.98
CA GLU A 168 0.10 -13.29 -20.16
C GLU A 168 1.28 -12.33 -19.88
N LEU A 169 1.52 -11.97 -18.60
CA LEU A 169 2.53 -10.99 -18.21
C LEU A 169 3.95 -11.51 -18.49
N THR A 170 4.76 -10.73 -19.19
CA THR A 170 6.15 -11.09 -19.45
C THR A 170 7.01 -10.94 -18.19
N LYS A 171 8.14 -11.65 -18.14
CA LYS A 171 9.10 -11.60 -17.00
C LYS A 171 9.68 -10.20 -16.80
N ASP A 172 9.89 -9.46 -17.89
CA ASP A 172 10.39 -8.09 -17.85
C ASP A 172 9.34 -7.09 -17.36
N GLU A 173 8.07 -7.26 -17.72
CA GLU A 173 6.96 -6.45 -17.19
C GLU A 173 6.76 -6.73 -15.70
N ARG A 174 6.83 -7.99 -15.27
CA ARG A 174 6.75 -8.37 -13.85
C ARG A 174 7.83 -7.67 -13.03
N LYS A 175 9.07 -7.63 -13.54
CA LYS A 175 10.19 -6.95 -12.89
C LYS A 175 9.99 -5.43 -12.80
N ARG A 176 9.27 -4.82 -13.75
CA ARG A 176 8.89 -3.39 -13.68
C ARG A 176 7.82 -3.11 -12.62
N LEU A 177 7.07 -4.10 -12.14
CA LEU A 177 6.06 -3.87 -11.09
C LEU A 177 6.62 -3.94 -9.68
N TYR A 178 7.83 -4.49 -9.52
CA TYR A 178 8.46 -4.61 -8.20
C TYR A 178 8.95 -3.26 -7.70
N PRO A 179 8.66 -2.90 -6.42
CA PRO A 179 9.28 -1.75 -5.79
C PRO A 179 10.79 -1.93 -5.70
N MET A 180 11.57 -0.88 -5.96
CA MET A 180 13.02 -0.90 -5.75
C MET A 180 13.40 -0.72 -4.27
N LEU A 181 12.64 -1.37 -3.39
CA LEU A 181 12.73 -1.28 -1.94
C LEU A 181 12.52 -2.68 -1.33
N GLY A 182 13.09 -2.91 -0.15
CA GLY A 182 12.95 -4.17 0.57
C GLY A 182 14.25 -4.92 0.75
N ASP A 183 14.21 -6.00 1.52
CA ASP A 183 15.36 -6.88 1.70
C ASP A 183 15.44 -7.93 0.55
N LEU A 184 14.38 -8.06 -0.25
CA LEU A 184 14.35 -8.87 -1.47
C LEU A 184 15.01 -8.18 -2.69
N TYR A 185 15.25 -6.87 -2.62
CA TYR A 185 15.95 -6.12 -3.67
C TYR A 185 17.48 -6.21 -3.49
N PRO A 186 18.28 -6.47 -4.55
CA PRO A 186 17.91 -6.77 -5.95
C PRO A 186 17.88 -8.28 -6.29
N ASP A 187 18.57 -9.11 -5.51
CA ASP A 187 18.88 -10.50 -5.91
C ASP A 187 17.66 -11.44 -5.87
N ALA A 188 16.76 -11.27 -4.90
CA ALA A 188 15.58 -12.13 -4.82
C ALA A 188 14.50 -11.71 -5.82
N GLN A 189 14.34 -10.41 -6.09
CA GLN A 189 13.45 -9.93 -7.13
C GLN A 189 13.80 -10.47 -8.51
N ASP A 190 15.10 -10.53 -8.85
CA ASP A 190 15.52 -11.10 -10.14
C ASP A 190 15.19 -12.60 -10.25
N LYS A 191 15.25 -13.33 -9.12
CA LYS A 191 14.84 -14.74 -9.07
C LYS A 191 13.32 -14.89 -9.14
N LEU A 192 12.56 -14.09 -8.39
CA LEU A 192 11.09 -14.11 -8.37
C LEU A 192 10.51 -13.75 -9.75
N SER A 193 11.15 -12.86 -10.50
CA SER A 193 10.72 -12.53 -11.87
C SER A 193 10.79 -13.72 -12.84
N LYS A 194 11.65 -14.69 -12.55
CA LYS A 194 11.91 -15.85 -13.43
C LYS A 194 11.11 -17.09 -13.03
N THR A 195 10.60 -17.11 -11.81
CA THR A 195 9.86 -18.22 -11.22
C THR A 195 8.41 -18.20 -11.68
N ASP A 196 7.87 -19.39 -12.00
CA ASP A 196 6.48 -19.58 -12.43
C ASP A 196 5.74 -20.62 -11.54
N GLU A 197 6.36 -21.05 -10.43
CA GLU A 197 5.83 -22.06 -9.51
C GLU A 197 5.90 -21.60 -8.05
N LEU A 198 4.87 -21.91 -7.27
CA LEU A 198 4.78 -21.56 -5.85
C LEU A 198 5.91 -22.17 -5.00
N ASP A 199 6.34 -23.39 -5.30
CA ASP A 199 7.37 -24.08 -4.50
C ASP A 199 8.75 -23.43 -4.67
N GLN A 200 9.04 -22.88 -5.84
CA GLN A 200 10.25 -22.11 -6.08
C GLN A 200 10.22 -20.76 -5.36
N VAL A 201 9.05 -20.11 -5.26
CA VAL A 201 8.88 -18.89 -4.45
C VAL A 201 9.20 -19.19 -2.98
N LYS A 202 8.68 -20.29 -2.42
CA LYS A 202 8.99 -20.71 -1.04
C LYS A 202 10.49 -20.93 -0.82
N LEU A 203 11.17 -21.58 -1.76
CA LEU A 203 12.61 -21.84 -1.67
C LEU A 203 13.45 -20.55 -1.68
N ILE A 204 13.03 -19.54 -2.45
CA ILE A 204 13.67 -18.21 -2.46
C ILE A 204 13.46 -17.52 -1.11
N LEU A 205 12.25 -17.60 -0.56
CA LEU A 205 11.89 -16.99 0.72
C LEU A 205 12.58 -17.68 1.91
N GLU A 206 12.85 -18.98 1.84
CA GLU A 206 13.62 -19.71 2.87
C GLU A 206 15.06 -19.21 3.02
N MET A 207 15.61 -18.49 2.05
CA MET A 207 16.94 -17.88 2.16
C MET A 207 16.96 -16.70 3.14
N TYR A 208 15.80 -16.12 3.45
CA TYR A 208 15.66 -14.98 4.35
C TYR A 208 15.17 -15.43 5.72
N PRO A 209 15.88 -15.11 6.81
CA PRO A 209 15.58 -15.65 8.15
C PRO A 209 14.19 -15.27 8.66
N ASP A 210 13.70 -14.06 8.35
CA ASP A 210 12.37 -13.60 8.77
C ASP A 210 11.25 -14.38 8.08
N TYR A 211 11.40 -14.64 6.78
CA TYR A 211 10.44 -15.44 6.01
C TYR A 211 10.62 -16.95 6.23
N LYS A 212 11.84 -17.41 6.49
CA LYS A 212 12.17 -18.80 6.81
C LYS A 212 11.58 -19.22 8.15
N ASN A 213 11.63 -18.37 9.17
CA ASN A 213 10.98 -18.66 10.45
C ASN A 213 9.46 -18.67 10.29
N LEU A 214 8.91 -17.90 9.36
CA LEU A 214 7.48 -17.88 9.08
C LEU A 214 7.02 -19.13 8.28
N LEU A 215 7.77 -19.52 7.25
CA LEU A 215 7.52 -20.69 6.41
C LEU A 215 7.90 -22.01 7.09
N GLY A 216 8.95 -21.99 7.90
CA GLY A 216 9.53 -23.12 8.61
C GLY A 216 9.03 -23.27 10.05
N SER A 217 8.28 -22.29 10.58
CA SER A 217 7.48 -22.55 11.78
C SER A 217 6.50 -23.65 11.43
N ASN A 218 6.70 -24.80 12.05
CA ASN A 218 5.81 -25.95 12.10
C ASN A 218 4.44 -25.59 12.74
N MET A 219 3.73 -24.59 12.21
CA MET A 219 2.30 -24.35 12.39
C MET A 219 1.47 -25.24 11.45
N SER A 220 2.12 -26.09 10.65
CA SER A 220 1.56 -27.02 9.68
C SER A 220 0.89 -28.28 10.28
N ILE A 221 0.82 -28.43 11.61
CA ILE A 221 0.23 -29.65 12.22
C ILE A 221 -1.07 -29.36 13.01
N SER A 222 -1.48 -28.10 13.22
CA SER A 222 -2.72 -27.84 14.00
C SER A 222 -3.58 -26.67 13.56
N ARG A 223 -3.19 -25.91 12.53
CA ARG A 223 -4.08 -24.95 11.86
C ARG A 223 -4.05 -25.27 10.37
N GLY A 224 -5.14 -25.84 9.86
CA GLY A 224 -5.23 -26.29 8.48
C GLY A 224 -4.83 -25.19 7.51
N GLU A 225 -4.03 -25.54 6.52
CA GLU A 225 -3.73 -24.79 5.28
C GLU A 225 -3.92 -23.27 5.39
N MET A 226 -3.13 -22.60 6.24
CA MET A 226 -3.10 -21.14 6.21
C MET A 226 -2.56 -20.67 4.87
N SER A 227 -3.25 -19.72 4.24
CA SER A 227 -2.82 -19.16 2.95
C SER A 227 -1.55 -18.33 3.13
N PHE A 228 -0.76 -18.18 2.07
CA PHE A 228 0.44 -17.34 2.10
C PHE A 228 0.12 -15.88 2.49
N GLU A 229 -1.07 -15.40 2.15
CA GLU A 229 -1.56 -14.09 2.55
C GLU A 229 -1.81 -13.99 4.05
N GLU A 230 -2.39 -15.01 4.68
CA GLU A 230 -2.60 -15.04 6.14
C GLU A 230 -1.27 -15.01 6.91
N LEU A 231 -0.27 -15.73 6.40
CA LEU A 231 1.12 -15.68 6.90
C LEU A 231 1.69 -14.24 6.79
N CYS A 232 1.50 -13.58 5.65
CA CYS A 232 1.94 -12.20 5.48
C CYS A 232 1.24 -11.24 6.45
N PHE A 233 -0.06 -11.41 6.69
CA PHE A 233 -0.79 -10.59 7.66
C PHE A 233 -0.31 -10.83 9.10
N GLU A 234 0.05 -12.06 9.46
CA GLU A 234 0.59 -12.35 10.78
C GLU A 234 1.95 -11.68 11.02
N LEU A 235 2.85 -11.72 10.02
CA LEU A 235 4.13 -11.03 10.11
C LEU A 235 3.95 -9.50 10.14
N GLU A 236 3.01 -8.98 9.36
CA GLU A 236 2.64 -7.57 9.37
C GLU A 236 2.20 -7.12 10.77
N VAL A 237 1.29 -7.87 11.40
CA VAL A 237 0.81 -7.59 12.76
C VAL A 237 1.95 -7.66 13.76
N ARG A 238 2.85 -8.64 13.65
CA ARG A 238 4.01 -8.77 14.54
C ARG A 238 4.95 -7.56 14.44
N LEU A 239 5.30 -7.13 13.24
CA LEU A 239 6.15 -5.95 13.04
C LEU A 239 5.49 -4.67 13.53
N ASN A 240 4.18 -4.54 13.30
CA ASN A 240 3.40 -3.43 13.81
C ASN A 240 3.27 -3.45 15.34
N LYS A 241 3.31 -4.61 16.00
CA LYS A 241 3.39 -4.71 17.46
C LYS A 241 4.74 -4.26 18.01
N GLU A 242 5.82 -4.70 17.38
CA GLU A 242 7.20 -4.33 17.76
C GLU A 242 7.39 -2.80 17.71
N SER A 243 6.70 -2.10 16.82
CA SER A 243 6.76 -0.64 16.77
C SER A 243 6.19 0.03 18.03
N PHE A 244 5.25 -0.58 18.76
CA PHE A 244 4.72 -0.03 20.02
C PHE A 244 5.67 -0.18 21.21
N GLU A 245 6.73 -0.98 21.10
CA GLU A 245 7.74 -1.13 22.16
C GLU A 245 8.65 0.11 22.26
N GLN A 246 8.76 0.87 21.16
CA GLN A 246 9.53 2.11 21.12
C GLN A 246 8.64 3.33 21.46
N GLN A 247 9.27 4.42 21.91
CA GLN A 247 8.57 5.66 22.28
C GLN A 247 9.12 6.85 21.47
N PHE A 248 8.30 7.90 21.33
CA PHE A 248 8.65 9.16 20.65
C PHE A 248 8.98 9.02 19.14
N HIS A 249 8.23 8.20 18.41
CA HIS A 249 8.29 8.10 16.96
C HIS A 249 6.90 8.18 16.32
N PHE A 250 6.83 8.60 15.06
CA PHE A 250 5.56 8.72 14.34
C PHE A 250 5.09 7.39 13.72
N GLY A 251 5.96 6.37 13.68
CA GLY A 251 5.59 5.03 13.19
C GLY A 251 4.46 4.36 13.98
N ILE A 252 4.21 4.80 15.23
CA ILE A 252 3.07 4.33 16.04
C ILE A 252 1.75 4.60 15.33
N PHE A 253 1.59 5.74 14.64
CA PHE A 253 0.34 6.08 13.97
C PHE A 253 0.09 5.18 12.76
N TYR A 254 1.13 4.88 11.97
CA TYR A 254 1.04 3.93 10.86
C TYR A 254 0.68 2.54 11.36
N SER A 255 1.41 2.03 12.36
CA SER A 255 1.13 0.71 12.93
C SER A 255 -0.25 0.65 13.58
N TRP A 256 -0.69 1.70 14.27
CA TRP A 256 -2.04 1.77 14.83
C TRP A 256 -3.12 1.69 13.75
N LEU A 257 -2.97 2.44 12.66
CA LEU A 257 -3.91 2.40 11.54
C LEU A 257 -4.02 0.99 10.95
N ARG A 258 -2.87 0.36 10.64
CA ARG A 258 -2.82 -1.00 10.06
C ARG A 258 -3.37 -2.06 11.01
N LEU A 259 -3.07 -1.97 12.31
CA LEU A 259 -3.65 -2.87 13.31
C LEU A 259 -5.17 -2.68 13.44
N LYS A 260 -5.68 -1.45 13.36
CA LYS A 260 -7.12 -1.19 13.38
C LYS A 260 -7.83 -1.73 12.15
N GLU A 261 -7.23 -1.64 10.97
CA GLU A 261 -7.77 -2.28 9.77
C GLU A 261 -7.84 -3.80 9.91
N GLN A 262 -6.80 -4.42 10.46
CA GLN A 262 -6.81 -5.86 10.71
C GLN A 262 -7.90 -6.24 11.73
N GLU A 263 -8.17 -5.39 12.73
CA GLU A 263 -9.25 -5.60 13.70
C GLU A 263 -10.62 -5.60 13.00
N ILE A 264 -10.84 -4.65 12.10
CA ILE A 264 -12.06 -4.59 11.29
C ILE A 264 -12.20 -5.85 10.42
N ARG A 265 -11.12 -6.28 9.73
CA ARG A 265 -11.12 -7.51 8.92
C ARG A 265 -11.48 -8.75 9.75
N ASN A 266 -10.90 -8.88 10.94
CA ASN A 266 -11.22 -9.99 11.85
C ASN A 266 -12.70 -9.98 12.26
N ILE A 267 -13.25 -8.81 12.59
CA ILE A 267 -14.66 -8.67 12.98
C ILE A 267 -15.58 -9.07 11.83
N VAL A 268 -15.29 -8.60 10.61
CA VAL A 268 -16.06 -8.94 9.40
C VAL A 268 -16.00 -10.45 9.13
N TRP A 269 -14.81 -11.06 9.20
CA TRP A 269 -14.64 -12.51 9.03
C TRP A 269 -15.49 -13.32 10.02
N ILE A 270 -15.46 -12.94 11.30
CA ILE A 270 -16.26 -13.60 12.34
C ILE A 270 -17.76 -13.41 12.05
N ALA A 271 -18.17 -12.21 11.65
CA ALA A 271 -19.57 -11.92 11.31
C ALA A 271 -20.05 -12.75 10.11
N GLU A 272 -19.22 -12.91 9.07
CA GLU A 272 -19.51 -13.75 7.91
C GLU A 272 -19.60 -15.23 8.28
N CYS A 273 -18.66 -15.74 9.07
CA CYS A 273 -18.69 -17.12 9.57
C CYS A 273 -19.96 -17.42 10.37
N ILE A 274 -20.41 -16.47 11.20
CA ILE A 274 -21.65 -16.57 11.98
C ILE A 274 -22.87 -16.56 11.05
N SER A 275 -22.91 -15.63 10.09
CA SER A 275 -24.01 -15.51 9.12
C SER A 275 -24.18 -16.78 8.27
N GLN A 276 -23.06 -17.35 7.81
CA GLN A 276 -23.03 -18.58 7.01
C GLN A 276 -23.17 -19.87 7.85
N ARG A 277 -23.30 -19.76 9.18
CA ARG A 277 -23.35 -20.88 10.14
C ARG A 277 -22.16 -21.85 10.05
N ASN A 278 -21.05 -21.40 9.49
CA ASN A 278 -19.85 -22.22 9.34
C ASN A 278 -18.89 -21.93 10.49
N LYS A 279 -19.07 -22.67 11.60
CA LYS A 279 -18.29 -22.46 12.84
C LYS A 279 -16.89 -23.08 12.80
N ASP A 280 -16.59 -23.89 11.79
CA ASP A 280 -15.33 -24.62 11.73
C ASP A 280 -14.13 -23.70 11.41
N LYS A 281 -14.36 -22.60 10.69
CA LYS A 281 -13.32 -21.61 10.32
C LYS A 281 -13.36 -20.30 11.13
N ILE A 282 -14.22 -20.22 12.14
CA ILE A 282 -14.39 -18.99 12.93
C ILE A 282 -13.12 -18.58 13.68
N ASN A 283 -12.24 -19.54 13.98
CA ASN A 283 -11.00 -19.31 14.72
C ASN A 283 -9.82 -18.91 13.82
N ASN A 284 -10.02 -18.78 12.50
CA ASN A 284 -8.97 -18.37 11.55
C ASN A 284 -8.77 -16.83 11.50
N TYR A 285 -9.06 -16.11 12.57
CA TYR A 285 -8.72 -14.69 12.67
C TYR A 285 -7.32 -14.50 13.25
N ILE A 286 -6.69 -13.36 12.93
CA ILE A 286 -5.31 -13.08 13.35
C ILE A 286 -5.33 -12.29 14.66
N PRO A 287 -4.82 -12.80 15.78
CA PRO A 287 -4.89 -12.11 17.08
C PRO A 287 -3.94 -10.90 17.15
N ILE A 288 -4.54 -9.71 17.29
CA ILE A 288 -3.84 -8.41 17.27
C ILE A 288 -3.39 -7.96 18.66
N TYR A 289 -3.86 -8.59 19.73
CA TYR A 289 -3.43 -8.31 21.11
C TYR A 289 -2.83 -9.57 21.71
#